data_AF-A0A8T6YDW1-F1
#
_entry.id   AF-A0A8T6YDW1-F1
#
_cell.length_a   1.000
_cell.length_b   1.000
_cell.length_c   1.000
_cell.angle_alpha   90.00
_cell.angle_beta   90.00
_cell.angle_gamma   90.00
#
_symmetry.space_group_name_H-M   'P 1'
#
loop_
_entity.id
_entity.type
_entity.pdbx_description
1 polymer ?
#
loop_
_entity_poly.entity_id
_entity_poly.type
_entity_poly.pdbx_seq_one_letter_code
_entity_poly.pdbx_strand_id
1 'polypeptide(L)'
;MLYRINLFAGGSESMRPGFLFVLMILSIAIFIIPAALAENSCLDCHEKLTAFNETEQEFNKIRLKHLSSNVNVPCSLECHASTINKIAKSNYEQWTRSKHSMFNVTCEKCHGGDPAADIKEKAHIGVARESETNSTVFFRNVPETCGKCHTKELNEFKDSKHYQMLKALKQAPTCDTCHTPHEFKVLNVSEFNDLCSQCHNLDMKIAPDVPDKAISALENADKLKNEIKLADSAIRQAKDKGRDVSVAQKDLERAISIRDSLPVLWHAFDLPSFETVTSDGINAAKKAQEDSGMPVAKPSTPGFGAIFAIMGIFAIFLLLRQRGVK
;
A
#
# COMPACT_ATOMS: atom_id res chain seq x y z
N MET A 1 19.00 -63.52 4.98
CA MET A 1 18.61 -64.07 6.30
C MET A 1 17.25 -63.48 6.63
N LEU A 2 16.22 -64.30 6.49
CA LEU A 2 14.82 -63.98 6.75
C LEU A 2 14.61 -63.82 8.25
N TYR A 3 13.89 -62.80 8.71
CA TYR A 3 12.94 -62.98 9.80
C TYR A 3 11.74 -62.05 9.64
N ARG A 4 10.58 -62.69 9.44
CA ARG A 4 9.23 -62.15 9.54
C ARG A 4 8.95 -61.81 11.01
N ILE A 5 8.20 -60.74 11.27
CA ILE A 5 7.39 -60.64 12.47
C ILE A 5 5.96 -60.39 12.00
N ASN A 6 5.10 -61.35 12.32
CA ASN A 6 3.67 -61.32 12.09
C ASN A 6 3.03 -61.78 13.40
N LEU A 7 2.08 -61.00 13.91
CA LEU A 7 0.79 -61.40 14.47
C LEU A 7 0.37 -60.53 15.67
N PHE A 8 -0.73 -59.84 15.42
CA PHE A 8 -1.80 -59.46 16.34
C PHE A 8 -2.03 -60.44 17.50
N ALA A 9 -2.27 -59.92 18.70
CA ALA A 9 -3.50 -60.20 19.47
C ALA A 9 -3.54 -59.41 20.80
N GLY A 10 -4.65 -58.69 21.01
CA GLY A 10 -5.41 -58.71 22.27
C GLY A 10 -4.83 -57.99 23.50
N GLY A 11 -5.40 -56.83 23.82
CA GLY A 11 -5.25 -56.22 25.15
C GLY A 11 -5.94 -54.87 25.23
N SER A 12 -7.26 -54.87 25.41
CA SER A 12 -8.03 -53.67 25.75
C SER A 12 -7.68 -53.21 27.17
N GLU A 13 -6.59 -52.46 27.31
CA GLU A 13 -6.33 -51.73 28.54
C GLU A 13 -7.15 -50.44 28.52
N SER A 14 -8.17 -50.42 29.37
CA SER A 14 -8.92 -49.22 29.76
C SER A 14 -7.95 -48.07 30.05
N MET A 15 -8.02 -47.02 29.24
CA MET A 15 -7.38 -45.73 29.52
C MET A 15 -7.72 -45.33 30.95
N ARG A 16 -6.69 -45.20 31.80
CA ARG A 16 -6.84 -44.69 33.16
C ARG A 16 -7.44 -43.28 33.07
N PRO A 17 -8.50 -42.96 33.84
CA PRO A 17 -9.22 -41.68 33.75
C PRO A 17 -8.34 -40.43 34.04
N GLY A 18 -7.13 -40.62 34.56
CA GLY A 18 -6.15 -39.54 34.73
C GLY A 18 -5.40 -39.10 33.46
N PHE A 19 -5.28 -39.94 32.43
CA PHE A 19 -4.46 -39.61 31.25
C PHE A 19 -5.19 -38.69 30.26
N LEU A 20 -6.52 -38.83 30.14
CA LEU A 20 -7.37 -37.92 29.39
C LEU A 20 -7.48 -36.53 30.05
N PHE A 21 -7.35 -36.45 31.38
CA PHE A 21 -7.43 -35.19 32.11
C PHE A 21 -6.17 -34.33 31.90
N VAL A 22 -4.99 -34.95 31.82
CA VAL A 22 -3.71 -34.24 31.57
C VAL A 22 -3.64 -33.72 30.13
N LEU A 23 -4.10 -34.49 29.15
CA LEU A 23 -4.19 -34.04 27.75
C LEU A 23 -5.22 -32.91 27.57
N MET A 24 -6.34 -32.93 28.31
CA MET A 24 -7.32 -31.84 28.27
C MET A 24 -6.76 -30.55 28.88
N ILE A 25 -6.00 -30.63 29.98
CA ILE A 25 -5.36 -29.45 30.61
C ILE A 25 -4.25 -28.87 29.72
N LEU A 26 -3.45 -29.71 29.03
CA LEU A 26 -2.44 -29.24 28.07
C LEU A 26 -3.04 -28.66 26.79
N SER A 27 -4.23 -29.11 26.36
CA SER A 27 -4.98 -28.53 25.25
C SER A 27 -5.62 -27.18 25.60
N ILE A 28 -6.00 -27.00 26.88
CA ILE A 28 -6.54 -25.73 27.39
C ILE A 28 -5.39 -24.73 27.66
N ALA A 29 -4.20 -25.20 28.03
CA ALA A 29 -3.03 -24.34 28.24
C ALA A 29 -2.47 -23.71 26.94
N ILE A 30 -2.78 -24.27 25.77
CA ILE A 30 -2.44 -23.66 24.46
C ILE A 30 -3.47 -22.57 24.05
N PHE A 31 -4.64 -22.53 24.70
CA PHE A 31 -5.64 -21.47 24.52
C PHE A 31 -5.57 -20.35 25.57
N ILE A 32 -4.59 -20.40 26.48
CA ILE A 32 -4.25 -19.30 27.38
C ILE A 32 -2.87 -18.76 26.97
N ILE A 33 -2.74 -18.39 25.70
CA ILE A 33 -1.91 -17.23 25.39
C ILE A 33 -2.71 -16.05 25.94
N PRO A 34 -2.19 -15.26 26.89
CA PRO A 34 -2.88 -14.05 27.28
C PRO A 34 -3.08 -13.24 26.00
N ALA A 35 -4.33 -12.99 25.61
CA ALA A 35 -4.70 -11.90 24.71
C ALA A 35 -4.45 -10.54 25.40
N ALA A 36 -3.46 -10.45 26.27
CA ALA A 36 -3.12 -9.33 27.12
C ALA A 36 -1.81 -8.68 26.66
N LEU A 37 -1.60 -8.64 25.35
CA LEU A 37 -0.75 -7.64 24.71
C LEU A 37 -1.65 -6.90 23.72
N ALA A 38 -1.99 -5.66 24.09
CA ALA A 38 -2.75 -4.63 23.36
C ALA A 38 -4.29 -4.62 23.51
N GLU A 39 -4.81 -4.42 24.73
CA GLU A 39 -6.14 -3.80 24.94
C GLU A 39 -6.06 -2.29 25.23
N ASN A 40 -4.90 -1.68 25.05
CA ASN A 40 -4.61 -0.27 25.37
C ASN A 40 -3.83 0.42 24.25
N SER A 41 -4.08 0.04 23.00
CA SER A 41 -3.43 0.68 21.85
C SER A 41 -4.07 2.04 21.53
N CYS A 42 -3.35 2.91 20.81
CA CYS A 42 -3.91 4.15 20.25
C CYS A 42 -5.23 3.91 19.49
N LEU A 43 -5.41 2.70 18.93
CA LEU A 43 -6.58 2.30 18.17
C LEU A 43 -7.81 2.18 19.07
N ASP A 44 -7.67 1.67 20.30
CA ASP A 44 -8.78 1.40 21.21
C ASP A 44 -9.52 2.67 21.65
N CYS A 45 -8.75 3.72 21.96
CA CYS A 45 -9.28 5.02 22.35
C CYS A 45 -9.86 5.80 21.16
N HIS A 46 -9.25 5.71 19.98
CA HIS A 46 -9.72 6.45 18.80
C HIS A 46 -10.85 5.74 18.05
N GLU A 47 -10.91 4.40 18.06
CA GLU A 47 -12.02 3.59 17.53
C GLU A 47 -13.33 3.88 18.26
N LYS A 48 -13.29 3.98 19.60
CA LYS A 48 -14.47 4.34 20.42
C LYS A 48 -14.98 5.75 20.15
N LEU A 49 -14.14 6.64 19.62
CA LEU A 49 -14.54 7.98 19.14
C LEU A 49 -15.15 7.95 17.72
N THR A 50 -15.05 6.84 16.99
CA THR A 50 -15.53 6.72 15.60
C THR A 50 -16.99 6.26 15.46
N ALA A 51 -17.63 5.79 16.53
CA ALA A 51 -19.02 5.34 16.49
C ALA A 51 -20.02 6.52 16.59
N PHE A 52 -20.83 6.70 15.55
CA PHE A 52 -21.89 7.71 15.44
C PHE A 52 -22.94 7.55 16.56
N ASN A 53 -23.30 8.63 17.26
CA ASN A 53 -24.31 8.66 18.32
C ASN A 53 -25.39 9.73 18.01
N GLU A 54 -26.63 9.48 18.44
CA GLU A 54 -27.78 10.41 18.54
C GLU A 54 -27.41 11.83 18.97
N THR A 55 -26.35 11.99 19.76
CA THR A 55 -25.75 13.29 20.11
C THR A 55 -25.37 14.13 18.88
N GLU A 56 -24.87 13.53 17.80
CA GLU A 56 -24.48 14.20 16.56
C GLU A 56 -25.69 14.63 15.70
N GLN A 57 -26.80 13.88 15.77
CA GLN A 57 -28.08 14.29 15.20
C GLN A 57 -28.68 15.47 15.97
N GLU A 58 -28.60 15.44 17.30
CA GLU A 58 -29.04 16.55 18.15
C GLU A 58 -28.17 17.80 17.94
N PHE A 59 -26.85 17.65 17.79
CA PHE A 59 -25.96 18.75 17.42
C PHE A 59 -26.28 19.34 16.04
N ASN A 60 -26.65 18.51 15.05
CA ASN A 60 -27.09 19.02 13.75
C ASN A 60 -28.41 19.79 13.82
N LYS A 61 -29.34 19.35 14.68
CA LYS A 61 -30.60 20.05 14.95
C LYS A 61 -30.37 21.39 15.64
N ILE A 62 -29.43 21.45 16.59
CA ILE A 62 -29.00 22.68 17.27
C ILE A 62 -28.28 23.62 16.28
N ARG A 63 -27.41 23.09 15.40
CA ARG A 63 -26.71 23.82 14.34
C ARG A 63 -27.69 24.49 13.37
N LEU A 64 -28.72 23.77 12.90
CA LEU A 64 -29.74 24.34 12.03
C LEU A 64 -30.53 25.46 12.71
N LYS A 65 -30.82 25.33 14.01
CA LYS A 65 -31.45 26.40 14.80
C LYS A 65 -30.56 27.64 14.91
N HIS A 66 -29.26 27.49 15.11
CA HIS A 66 -28.33 28.62 15.14
C HIS A 66 -28.19 29.32 13.78
N LEU A 67 -28.18 28.56 12.67
CA LEU A 67 -28.12 29.11 11.31
C LEU A 67 -29.43 29.80 10.89
N SER A 68 -30.58 29.36 11.41
CA SER A 68 -31.88 29.97 11.13
C SER A 68 -32.23 31.14 12.06
N SER A 69 -31.41 31.39 13.07
CA SER A 69 -31.61 32.49 14.03
C SER A 69 -30.68 33.65 13.68
N ASN A 70 -31.21 34.86 13.52
CA ASN A 70 -30.45 36.08 13.18
C ASN A 70 -29.53 36.59 14.32
N VAL A 71 -28.98 35.71 15.16
CA VAL A 71 -28.11 36.06 16.28
C VAL A 71 -26.73 35.45 16.07
N ASN A 72 -25.72 36.30 15.92
CA ASN A 72 -24.33 35.92 15.70
C ASN A 72 -23.69 35.46 17.02
N VAL A 73 -23.61 34.15 17.25
CA VAL A 73 -22.95 33.57 18.44
C VAL A 73 -21.47 33.29 18.10
N PRO A 74 -20.49 33.93 18.76
CA PRO A 74 -19.07 33.71 18.47
C PRO A 74 -18.59 32.32 18.94
N CYS A 75 -17.73 31.68 18.14
CA CYS A 75 -17.26 30.30 18.37
C CYS A 75 -16.33 30.20 19.59
N SER A 76 -16.66 29.33 20.55
CA SER A 76 -15.79 28.94 21.67
C SER A 76 -14.91 27.72 21.30
N LEU A 77 -13.74 27.62 21.95
CA LEU A 77 -12.70 26.60 21.74
C LEU A 77 -13.16 25.12 21.90
N GLU A 78 -14.35 24.85 22.46
CA GLU A 78 -14.95 23.51 22.45
C GLU A 78 -15.28 23.01 21.03
N CYS A 79 -15.53 23.90 20.07
CA CYS A 79 -15.75 23.53 18.66
C CYS A 79 -14.45 23.18 17.92
N HIS A 80 -13.28 23.61 18.41
CA HIS A 80 -12.02 23.16 17.82
C HIS A 80 -11.71 21.72 18.22
N ALA A 81 -12.10 21.29 19.43
CA ALA A 81 -11.98 19.89 19.84
C ALA A 81 -12.77 18.95 18.93
N SER A 82 -13.98 19.33 18.48
CA SER A 82 -14.75 18.51 17.52
C SER A 82 -14.11 18.49 16.12
N THR A 83 -13.51 19.59 15.66
CA THR A 83 -12.74 19.63 14.41
C THR A 83 -11.48 18.77 14.51
N ILE A 84 -10.73 18.86 15.60
CA ILE A 84 -9.54 18.02 15.86
C ILE A 84 -9.94 16.55 15.98
N ASN A 85 -11.05 16.23 16.66
CA ASN A 85 -11.59 14.88 16.76
C ASN A 85 -12.05 14.37 15.38
N LYS A 86 -12.63 15.22 14.54
CA LYS A 86 -13.01 14.88 13.16
C LYS A 86 -11.80 14.67 12.26
N ILE A 87 -10.75 15.49 12.39
CA ILE A 87 -9.48 15.33 11.66
C ILE A 87 -8.78 14.06 12.12
N ALA A 88 -8.69 13.82 13.42
CA ALA A 88 -8.13 12.60 13.99
C ALA A 88 -8.91 11.34 13.56
N LYS A 89 -10.25 11.41 13.56
CA LYS A 89 -11.12 10.35 13.03
C LYS A 89 -10.87 10.10 11.53
N SER A 90 -10.78 11.16 10.74
CA SER A 90 -10.46 11.08 9.31
C SER A 90 -9.07 10.47 9.07
N ASN A 91 -8.06 10.85 9.85
CA ASN A 91 -6.70 10.32 9.74
C ASN A 91 -6.63 8.86 10.17
N TYR A 92 -7.35 8.48 11.23
CA TYR A 92 -7.50 7.09 11.64
C TYR A 92 -8.15 6.24 10.54
N GLU A 93 -9.28 6.70 9.99
CA GLU A 93 -9.97 6.01 8.90
C GLU A 93 -9.07 5.89 7.65
N GLN A 94 -8.33 6.93 7.28
CA GLN A 94 -7.34 6.84 6.20
C GLN A 94 -6.25 5.81 6.50
N TRP A 95 -5.70 5.84 7.71
CA TRP A 95 -4.70 4.87 8.16
C TRP A 95 -5.20 3.44 8.13
N THR A 96 -6.42 3.15 8.61
CA THR A 96 -7.00 1.78 8.59
C THR A 96 -7.10 1.20 7.17
N ARG A 97 -7.18 2.05 6.14
CA ARG A 97 -7.21 1.64 4.74
C ARG A 97 -5.82 1.54 4.09
N SER A 98 -4.77 1.95 4.79
CA SER A 98 -3.40 1.97 4.29
C SER A 98 -2.73 0.59 4.36
N LYS A 99 -1.68 0.40 3.57
CA LYS A 99 -0.79 -0.76 3.71
C LYS A 99 -0.08 -0.79 5.06
N HIS A 100 0.22 0.38 5.64
CA HIS A 100 0.84 0.47 6.95
C HIS A 100 -0.02 -0.15 8.05
N SER A 101 -1.34 0.04 8.02
CA SER A 101 -2.24 -0.65 8.96
C SER A 101 -2.20 -2.18 8.77
N MET A 102 -2.20 -2.67 7.52
CA MET A 102 -2.10 -4.12 7.25
C MET A 102 -0.81 -4.75 7.81
N PHE A 103 0.28 -3.99 7.91
CA PHE A 103 1.57 -4.44 8.47
C PHE A 103 1.78 -4.01 9.93
N ASN A 104 0.71 -3.60 10.63
CA ASN A 104 0.76 -3.19 12.03
C ASN A 104 1.76 -2.04 12.30
N VAL A 105 1.88 -1.10 11.36
CA VAL A 105 2.62 0.14 11.53
C VAL A 105 1.69 1.18 12.15
N THR A 106 1.75 1.26 13.47
CA THR A 106 0.91 2.08 14.34
C THR A 106 1.46 3.52 14.47
N CYS A 107 0.62 4.43 14.99
CA CYS A 107 0.84 5.88 14.99
C CYS A 107 2.19 6.28 15.59
N GLU A 108 2.61 5.61 16.66
CA GLU A 108 3.81 5.93 17.41
C GLU A 108 5.10 5.69 16.62
N LYS A 109 5.07 4.77 15.65
CA LYS A 109 6.25 4.49 14.82
C LYS A 109 6.65 5.70 13.98
N CYS A 110 5.68 6.56 13.66
CA CYS A 110 5.89 7.81 12.96
C CYS A 110 5.91 9.02 13.90
N HIS A 111 4.93 9.15 14.80
CA HIS A 111 4.72 10.35 15.63
C HIS A 111 5.38 10.31 17.02
N GLY A 112 5.89 9.15 17.45
CA GLY A 112 6.36 8.94 18.82
C GLY A 112 5.21 8.67 19.81
N GLY A 113 5.49 8.81 21.10
CA GLY A 113 4.53 8.47 22.16
C GLY A 113 4.77 7.09 22.76
N ASP A 114 3.91 6.73 23.71
CA ASP A 114 3.94 5.46 24.42
C ASP A 114 2.64 4.68 24.16
N PRO A 115 2.66 3.66 23.28
CA PRO A 115 1.47 2.87 22.96
C PRO A 115 1.06 1.93 24.11
N ALA A 116 1.84 1.80 25.18
CA ALA A 116 1.51 1.00 26.35
C ALA A 116 0.81 1.82 27.45
N ALA A 117 0.75 3.14 27.31
CA ALA A 117 0.14 4.01 28.30
C ALA A 117 -1.40 3.97 28.23
N ASP A 118 -2.03 3.87 29.39
CA ASP A 118 -3.49 3.78 29.58
C ASP A 118 -4.18 5.14 29.71
N ILE A 119 -3.40 6.22 29.84
CA ILE A 119 -3.91 7.59 29.93
C ILE A 119 -3.30 8.47 28.85
N LYS A 120 -4.14 9.38 28.33
CA LYS A 120 -3.81 10.28 27.22
C LYS A 120 -2.50 11.03 27.45
N GLU A 121 -2.30 11.58 28.64
CA GLU A 121 -1.16 12.43 28.96
C GLU A 121 0.15 11.65 28.85
N LYS A 122 0.16 10.39 29.30
CA LYS A 122 1.34 9.51 29.21
C LYS A 122 1.55 9.00 27.79
N ALA A 123 0.48 8.63 27.10
CA ALA A 123 0.55 8.13 25.72
C ALA A 123 1.14 9.16 24.75
N HIS A 124 0.94 10.45 25.00
CA HIS A 124 1.44 11.53 24.15
C HIS A 124 2.78 12.12 24.62
N ILE A 125 3.45 11.56 25.63
CA ILE A 125 4.79 12.01 26.02
C ILE A 125 5.74 11.82 24.83
N GLY A 126 6.39 12.90 24.41
CA GLY A 126 7.31 12.89 23.27
C GLY A 126 6.64 13.00 21.90
N VAL A 127 5.31 13.14 21.84
CA VAL A 127 4.61 13.51 20.60
C VAL A 127 4.62 15.03 20.46
N ALA A 128 5.29 15.52 19.43
CA ALA A 128 5.36 16.95 19.09
C ALA A 128 4.49 17.27 17.86
N ARG A 129 3.96 18.49 17.78
CA ARG A 129 3.17 18.95 16.64
C ARG A 129 4.04 19.00 15.39
N GLU A 130 3.42 18.79 14.23
CA GLU A 130 4.11 18.81 12.93
C GLU A 130 4.84 20.13 12.61
N SER A 131 4.42 21.24 13.22
CA SER A 131 5.06 22.56 13.07
C SER A 131 6.31 22.73 13.93
N GLU A 132 6.55 21.83 14.89
CA GLU A 132 7.70 21.89 15.79
C GLU A 132 8.89 21.15 15.19
N THR A 133 10.07 21.78 15.19
CA THR A 133 11.27 21.25 14.52
C THR A 133 11.82 19.96 15.13
N ASN A 134 11.48 19.67 16.39
CA ASN A 134 11.81 18.43 17.09
C ASN A 134 10.82 17.28 16.79
N SER A 135 9.73 17.55 16.08
CA SER A 135 8.78 16.51 15.68
C SER A 135 9.37 15.59 14.63
N THR A 136 9.16 14.28 14.78
CA THR A 136 9.55 13.26 13.80
C THR A 136 8.85 13.45 12.45
N VAL A 137 7.67 14.08 12.45
CA VAL A 137 6.89 14.38 11.25
C VAL A 137 7.00 15.85 10.81
N PHE A 138 7.93 16.59 11.39
CA PHE A 138 8.32 17.89 10.83
C PHE A 138 8.87 17.67 9.41
N PHE A 139 8.47 18.48 8.43
CA PHE A 139 8.70 18.19 7.00
C PHE A 139 10.16 17.83 6.63
N ARG A 140 11.17 18.39 7.33
CA ARG A 140 12.60 18.08 7.13
C ARG A 140 13.10 16.77 7.76
N ASN A 141 12.33 16.23 8.70
CA ASN A 141 12.58 14.99 9.42
C ASN A 141 11.76 13.82 8.84
N VAL A 142 10.75 14.10 8.03
CA VAL A 142 9.91 13.08 7.36
C VAL A 142 10.75 12.03 6.62
N PRO A 143 11.78 12.38 5.81
CA PRO A 143 12.59 11.38 5.11
C PRO A 143 13.25 10.40 6.07
N GLU A 144 13.82 10.91 7.16
CA GLU A 144 14.44 10.09 8.19
C GLU A 144 13.42 9.23 8.95
N THR A 145 12.20 9.72 9.17
CA THR A 145 11.10 8.96 9.78
C THR A 145 10.66 7.80 8.90
N CYS A 146 10.44 8.04 7.60
CA CYS A 146 10.09 7.00 6.63
C CYS A 146 11.23 5.97 6.47
N GLY A 147 12.47 6.47 6.44
CA GLY A 147 13.67 5.67 6.25
C GLY A 147 14.05 4.76 7.42
N LYS A 148 13.37 4.84 8.57
CA LYS A 148 13.49 3.82 9.63
C LYS A 148 13.14 2.42 9.12
N CYS A 149 12.19 2.33 8.18
CA CYS A 149 11.76 1.09 7.55
C CYS A 149 12.11 1.07 6.04
N HIS A 150 11.95 2.20 5.34
CA HIS A 150 12.21 2.34 3.89
C HIS A 150 13.63 2.84 3.61
N THR A 151 14.61 2.06 4.06
CA THR A 151 16.03 2.47 4.02
C THR A 151 16.57 2.59 2.61
N LYS A 152 16.14 1.71 1.69
CA LYS A 152 16.60 1.71 0.30
C LYS A 152 16.09 2.94 -0.44
N GLU A 153 14.80 3.23 -0.31
CA GLU A 153 14.15 4.39 -0.91
C GLU A 153 14.71 5.69 -0.34
N LEU A 154 14.97 5.76 0.97
CA LEU A 154 15.65 6.92 1.56
C LEU A 154 17.05 7.12 0.98
N ASN A 155 17.82 6.05 0.75
CA ASN A 155 19.17 6.17 0.20
C ASN A 155 19.14 6.74 -1.22
N GLU A 156 18.27 6.23 -2.09
CA GLU A 156 18.08 6.81 -3.43
C GLU A 156 17.59 8.26 -3.34
N PHE A 157 16.62 8.54 -2.46
CA PHE A 157 16.08 9.90 -2.31
C PHE A 157 17.10 10.92 -1.85
N LYS A 158 18.07 10.53 -1.01
CA LYS A 158 19.16 11.41 -0.54
C LYS A 158 20.01 11.96 -1.67
N ASP A 159 20.16 11.20 -2.75
CA ASP A 159 20.94 11.59 -3.93
C ASP A 159 20.14 12.54 -4.85
N SER A 160 18.82 12.64 -4.66
CA SER A 160 17.95 13.50 -5.46
C SER A 160 18.16 14.99 -5.17
N LYS A 161 17.89 15.82 -6.19
CA LYS A 161 17.85 17.28 -6.04
C LYS A 161 16.77 17.74 -5.04
N HIS A 162 15.66 17.01 -4.93
CA HIS A 162 14.61 17.33 -3.96
C HIS A 162 15.13 17.26 -2.53
N TYR A 163 15.82 16.19 -2.15
CA TYR A 163 16.40 16.07 -0.81
C TYR A 163 17.50 17.11 -0.56
N GLN A 164 18.35 17.37 -1.54
CA GLN A 164 19.39 18.42 -1.44
C GLN A 164 18.77 19.80 -1.18
N MET A 165 17.68 20.15 -1.88
CA MET A 165 16.97 21.42 -1.67
C MET A 165 16.27 21.46 -0.31
N LEU A 166 15.66 20.34 0.12
CA LEU A 166 15.04 20.20 1.45
C LEU A 166 16.04 20.47 2.58
N LYS A 167 17.26 19.90 2.49
CA LYS A 167 18.32 20.13 3.47
C LYS A 167 18.93 21.53 3.40
N ALA A 168 18.89 22.17 2.24
CA ALA A 168 19.31 23.56 2.06
C ALA A 168 18.27 24.60 2.56
N LEU A 169 17.24 24.17 3.33
CA LEU A 169 16.15 25.01 3.85
C LEU A 169 15.32 25.70 2.76
N LYS A 170 15.27 25.11 1.56
CA LYS A 170 14.40 25.59 0.48
C LYS A 170 13.08 24.82 0.50
N GLN A 171 12.07 25.42 -0.12
CA GLN A 171 10.82 24.72 -0.38
C GLN A 171 11.10 23.59 -1.37
N ALA A 172 10.96 22.35 -0.89
CA ALA A 172 11.19 21.13 -1.66
C ALA A 172 10.25 20.04 -1.16
N PRO A 173 9.82 19.13 -2.04
CA PRO A 173 8.98 18.03 -1.64
C PRO A 173 9.75 17.05 -0.74
N THR A 174 9.00 16.36 0.10
CA THR A 174 9.45 15.25 0.96
C THR A 174 8.52 14.05 0.73
N CYS A 175 8.77 12.93 1.41
CA CYS A 175 8.10 11.66 1.16
C CYS A 175 6.56 11.79 1.21
N ASP A 176 6.04 12.51 2.19
CA ASP A 176 4.61 12.75 2.40
C ASP A 176 4.01 13.82 1.48
N THR A 177 4.82 14.52 0.69
CA THR A 177 4.34 15.40 -0.38
C THR A 177 3.74 14.58 -1.53
N CYS A 178 4.36 13.44 -1.86
CA CYS A 178 3.88 12.55 -2.91
C CYS A 178 3.05 11.39 -2.35
N HIS A 179 3.46 10.84 -1.21
CA HIS A 179 2.75 9.75 -0.55
C HIS A 179 1.89 10.31 0.57
N THR A 180 0.65 10.68 0.23
CA THR A 180 -0.33 11.30 1.15
C THR A 180 -0.25 10.68 2.55
N PRO A 181 -0.03 11.49 3.60
CA PRO A 181 0.12 10.98 4.96
C PRO A 181 -1.16 10.26 5.39
N HIS A 182 -1.01 9.28 6.29
CA HIS A 182 -2.08 8.41 6.81
C HIS A 182 -2.70 7.45 5.77
N GLU A 183 -3.04 7.87 4.56
CA GLU A 183 -3.48 6.95 3.50
C GLU A 183 -2.30 6.13 2.93
N PHE A 184 -1.12 6.75 2.85
CA PHE A 184 0.14 6.21 2.31
C PHE A 184 -0.04 5.51 0.97
N LYS A 185 -0.78 6.20 0.09
CA LYS A 185 -1.05 5.72 -1.26
C LYS A 185 0.24 5.76 -2.09
N VAL A 186 0.52 4.65 -2.78
CA VAL A 186 1.51 4.62 -3.86
C VAL A 186 0.80 5.12 -5.11
N LEU A 187 1.31 6.19 -5.69
CA LEU A 187 0.71 6.84 -6.84
C LEU A 187 0.78 5.95 -8.08
N ASN A 188 -0.27 6.01 -8.90
CA ASN A 188 -0.24 5.45 -10.25
C ASN A 188 0.31 6.47 -11.26
N VAL A 189 0.65 6.01 -12.46
CA VAL A 189 1.25 6.84 -13.53
C VAL A 189 0.41 8.09 -13.84
N SER A 190 -0.92 7.98 -13.90
CA SER A 190 -1.79 9.12 -14.20
C SER A 190 -1.80 10.18 -13.09
N GLU A 191 -1.57 9.81 -11.84
CA GLU A 191 -1.54 10.73 -10.70
C GLU A 191 -0.24 11.55 -10.64
N PHE A 192 0.85 11.04 -11.23
CA PHE A 192 2.14 11.73 -11.21
C PHE A 192 2.14 13.05 -11.98
N ASN A 193 1.41 13.14 -13.10
CA ASN A 193 1.41 14.36 -13.90
C ASN A 193 0.93 15.57 -13.10
N ASP A 194 -0.26 15.43 -12.51
CA ASP A 194 -0.92 16.50 -11.76
C ASP A 194 -0.12 16.87 -10.51
N LEU A 195 0.47 15.88 -9.85
CA LEU A 195 1.30 16.10 -8.68
C LEU A 195 2.60 16.85 -9.00
N CYS A 196 3.36 16.37 -9.99
CA CYS A 196 4.63 16.98 -10.36
C CYS A 196 4.42 18.41 -10.88
N SER A 197 3.36 18.64 -11.65
CA SER A 197 3.04 19.93 -12.26
C SER A 197 2.69 21.03 -11.25
N GLN A 198 2.35 20.68 -10.00
CA GLN A 198 2.14 21.67 -8.94
C GLN A 198 3.41 22.49 -8.65
N CYS A 199 4.59 21.89 -8.83
CA CYS A 199 5.87 22.56 -8.65
C CYS A 199 6.64 22.74 -9.97
N HIS A 200 6.57 21.73 -10.85
CA HIS A 200 7.27 21.72 -12.12
C HIS A 200 6.46 22.40 -13.23
N ASN A 201 6.44 23.72 -13.22
CA ASN A 201 5.70 24.51 -14.19
C ASN A 201 6.44 25.78 -14.59
N LEU A 202 5.92 26.45 -15.62
CA LEU A 202 6.49 27.68 -16.16
C LEU A 202 6.44 28.84 -15.16
N ASP A 203 5.42 28.90 -14.31
CA ASP A 203 5.22 29.99 -13.35
C ASP A 203 6.29 29.96 -12.25
N MET A 204 6.55 28.78 -11.69
CA MET A 204 7.58 28.55 -10.68
C MET A 204 8.99 28.50 -11.30
N LYS A 205 9.09 28.33 -12.63
CA LYS A 205 10.35 28.20 -13.39
C LYS A 205 11.22 27.04 -12.92
N ILE A 206 10.59 25.94 -12.48
CA ILE A 206 11.27 24.74 -11.99
C ILE A 206 11.10 23.64 -13.03
N ALA A 207 12.04 23.50 -13.95
CA ALA A 207 12.12 22.38 -14.91
C ALA A 207 10.74 21.88 -15.42
N PRO A 208 10.00 22.72 -16.18
CA PRO A 208 8.60 22.50 -16.53
C PRO A 208 8.37 21.27 -17.43
N ASP A 209 9.43 20.73 -18.02
CA ASP A 209 9.42 19.54 -18.88
C ASP A 209 9.55 18.21 -18.10
N VAL A 210 9.80 18.28 -16.78
CA VAL A 210 9.99 17.09 -15.94
C VAL A 210 8.74 16.22 -15.80
N PRO A 211 7.51 16.74 -15.64
CA PRO A 211 6.31 15.90 -15.52
C PRO A 211 6.13 14.97 -16.73
N ASP A 212 6.24 15.48 -17.95
CA ASP A 212 6.10 14.70 -19.18
C ASP A 212 7.18 13.61 -19.30
N LYS A 213 8.42 13.94 -18.93
CA LYS A 213 9.54 12.98 -18.91
C LYS A 213 9.33 11.89 -17.86
N ALA A 214 8.82 12.26 -16.69
CA ALA A 214 8.53 11.32 -15.61
C ALA A 214 7.43 10.32 -16.04
N ILE A 215 6.37 10.79 -16.71
CA ILE A 215 5.32 9.92 -17.27
C ILE A 215 5.92 8.96 -18.29
N SER A 216 6.70 9.48 -19.25
CA SER A 216 7.35 8.65 -20.27
C SER A 216 8.23 7.55 -19.66
N ALA A 217 8.98 7.87 -18.59
CA ALA A 217 9.79 6.91 -17.85
C ALA A 217 8.94 5.83 -17.17
N LEU A 218 7.82 6.21 -16.55
CA LEU A 218 6.90 5.26 -15.89
C LEU A 218 6.15 4.38 -16.89
N GLU A 219 5.77 4.93 -18.05
CA GLU A 219 5.19 4.15 -19.15
C GLU A 219 6.16 3.08 -19.66
N ASN A 220 7.47 3.39 -19.72
CA ASN A 220 8.49 2.39 -20.01
C ASN A 220 8.56 1.29 -18.94
N ALA A 221 8.35 1.62 -17.66
CA ALA A 221 8.30 0.61 -16.60
C ALA A 221 7.06 -0.30 -16.75
N ASP A 222 5.92 0.23 -17.17
CA ASP A 222 4.73 -0.57 -17.48
C ASP A 222 4.91 -1.41 -18.75
N LYS A 223 5.60 -0.88 -19.75
CA LYS A 223 6.02 -1.63 -20.93
C LYS A 223 6.91 -2.82 -20.54
N LEU A 224 7.89 -2.63 -19.65
CA LEU A 224 8.70 -3.72 -19.12
C LEU A 224 7.83 -4.82 -18.47
N LYS A 225 6.87 -4.44 -17.63
CA LYS A 225 5.94 -5.42 -17.03
C LYS A 225 5.18 -6.22 -18.09
N ASN A 226 4.78 -5.59 -19.18
CA ASN A 226 4.09 -6.26 -20.28
C ASN A 226 5.02 -7.21 -21.06
N GLU A 227 6.24 -6.77 -21.39
CA GLU A 227 7.23 -7.60 -22.07
C GLU A 227 7.63 -8.84 -21.24
N ILE A 228 7.73 -8.69 -19.91
CA ILE A 228 7.95 -9.83 -18.99
C ILE A 228 6.80 -10.84 -19.08
N LYS A 229 5.53 -10.39 -19.15
CA LYS A 229 4.38 -11.30 -19.31
C LYS A 229 4.42 -12.05 -20.63
N LEU A 230 4.79 -11.37 -21.72
CA LEU A 230 4.93 -11.99 -23.04
C LEU A 230 6.05 -13.02 -23.04
N ALA A 231 7.21 -12.67 -22.47
CA ALA A 231 8.35 -13.58 -22.29
C ALA A 231 7.99 -14.83 -21.48
N ASP A 232 7.33 -14.65 -20.33
CA ASP A 232 6.89 -15.77 -19.49
C ASP A 232 5.92 -16.70 -20.26
N SER A 233 4.95 -16.14 -20.98
CA SER A 233 4.02 -16.94 -21.81
C SER A 233 4.74 -17.70 -22.93
N ALA A 234 5.69 -17.06 -23.62
CA ALA A 234 6.45 -17.67 -24.70
C ALA A 234 7.33 -18.83 -24.19
N ILE A 235 7.98 -18.63 -23.03
CA ILE A 235 8.80 -19.65 -22.37
C ILE A 235 7.94 -20.83 -21.92
N ARG A 236 6.76 -20.61 -21.33
CA ARG A 236 5.83 -21.70 -20.97
C ARG A 236 5.44 -22.52 -22.19
N GLN A 237 5.08 -21.86 -23.29
CA GLN A 237 4.72 -22.55 -24.53
C GLN A 237 5.89 -23.32 -25.15
N ALA A 238 7.12 -22.80 -25.04
CA ALA A 238 8.32 -23.51 -25.48
C ALA A 238 8.60 -24.75 -24.62
N LYS A 239 8.41 -24.66 -23.29
CA LYS A 239 8.51 -25.81 -22.36
C LYS A 239 7.48 -26.90 -22.71
N ASP A 240 6.24 -26.53 -22.99
CA ASP A 240 5.17 -27.48 -23.36
C ASP A 240 5.50 -28.23 -24.66
N LYS A 241 6.31 -27.64 -25.53
CA LYS A 241 6.82 -28.26 -26.77
C LYS A 241 8.13 -29.03 -26.57
N GLY A 242 8.60 -29.20 -25.33
CA GLY A 242 9.82 -29.93 -25.00
C GLY A 242 11.12 -29.25 -25.43
N ARG A 243 11.12 -27.92 -25.61
CA ARG A 243 12.34 -27.16 -25.97
C ARG A 243 13.18 -26.86 -24.74
N ASP A 244 14.49 -26.83 -24.92
CA ASP A 244 15.39 -26.23 -23.93
C ASP A 244 15.19 -24.72 -23.94
N VAL A 245 14.87 -24.17 -22.76
CA VAL A 245 14.61 -22.74 -22.54
C VAL A 245 15.55 -22.14 -21.50
N SER A 246 16.64 -22.84 -21.15
CA SER A 246 17.54 -22.44 -20.08
C SER A 246 18.14 -21.04 -20.31
N VAL A 247 18.41 -20.66 -21.57
CA VAL A 247 18.89 -19.32 -21.93
C VAL A 247 17.78 -18.28 -21.77
N ALA A 248 16.61 -18.53 -22.38
CA ALA A 248 15.45 -17.64 -22.29
C ALA A 248 15.01 -17.39 -20.83
N GLN A 249 15.07 -18.42 -19.98
CA GLN A 249 14.74 -18.33 -18.55
C GLN A 249 15.68 -17.37 -17.80
N LYS A 250 16.99 -17.40 -18.10
CA LYS A 250 17.96 -16.48 -17.49
C LYS A 250 17.70 -15.02 -17.87
N ASP A 251 17.35 -14.76 -19.13
CA ASP A 251 17.02 -13.41 -19.59
C ASP A 251 15.70 -12.91 -19.00
N LEU A 252 14.71 -13.79 -18.84
CA LEU A 252 13.46 -13.49 -18.12
C LEU A 252 13.74 -13.12 -16.65
N GLU A 253 14.57 -13.92 -15.96
CA GLU A 253 14.96 -13.65 -14.56
C GLU A 253 15.69 -12.31 -14.42
N ARG A 254 16.57 -11.97 -15.37
CA ARG A 254 17.22 -10.65 -15.42
C ARG A 254 16.19 -9.53 -15.56
N ALA A 255 15.24 -9.65 -16.49
CA ALA A 255 14.19 -8.65 -16.70
C ALA A 255 13.31 -8.47 -15.45
N ILE A 256 12.93 -9.58 -14.80
CA ILE A 256 12.18 -9.59 -13.54
C ILE A 256 12.95 -8.88 -12.43
N SER A 257 14.24 -9.20 -12.27
CA SER A 257 15.10 -8.56 -11.26
C SER A 257 15.21 -7.04 -11.49
N ILE A 258 15.32 -6.61 -12.74
CA ILE A 258 15.33 -5.18 -13.09
C ILE A 258 13.99 -4.55 -12.69
N ARG A 259 12.86 -5.13 -13.12
CA ARG A 259 11.52 -4.65 -12.80
C ARG A 259 11.28 -4.53 -11.29
N ASP A 260 11.76 -5.49 -10.52
CA ASP A 260 11.64 -5.51 -9.05
C ASP A 260 12.50 -4.43 -8.38
N SER A 261 13.57 -3.97 -9.02
CA SER A 261 14.44 -2.89 -8.52
C SER A 261 13.90 -1.48 -8.82
N LEU A 262 13.06 -1.33 -9.85
CA LEU A 262 12.58 -0.02 -10.31
C LEU A 262 11.88 0.83 -9.23
N PRO A 263 11.04 0.28 -8.33
CA PRO A 263 10.40 1.10 -7.31
C PRO A 263 11.40 1.82 -6.40
N VAL A 264 12.52 1.18 -6.07
CA VAL A 264 13.59 1.79 -5.27
C VAL A 264 14.30 2.86 -6.12
N LEU A 265 14.77 2.49 -7.32
CA LEU A 265 15.50 3.39 -8.22
C LEU A 265 14.72 4.67 -8.57
N TRP A 266 13.39 4.58 -8.68
CA TRP A 266 12.52 5.73 -8.94
C TRP A 266 12.71 6.87 -7.94
N HIS A 267 13.03 6.55 -6.68
CA HIS A 267 13.19 7.54 -5.62
C HIS A 267 14.46 8.40 -5.77
N ALA A 268 15.40 8.03 -6.64
CA ALA A 268 16.54 8.90 -6.99
C ALA A 268 16.11 10.12 -7.82
N PHE A 269 14.96 10.03 -8.51
CA PHE A 269 14.49 11.03 -9.48
C PHE A 269 15.51 11.35 -10.60
N ASP A 270 16.39 10.38 -10.91
CA ASP A 270 17.31 10.41 -12.04
C ASP A 270 16.65 9.75 -13.26
N LEU A 271 15.91 10.54 -14.03
CA LEU A 271 15.16 10.04 -15.19
C LEU A 271 16.06 9.39 -16.26
N PRO A 272 17.22 9.96 -16.66
CA PRO A 272 18.12 9.30 -17.60
C PRO A 272 18.61 7.91 -17.15
N SER A 273 19.01 7.79 -15.88
CA SER A 273 19.45 6.50 -15.31
C SER A 273 18.29 5.50 -15.27
N PHE A 274 17.11 5.95 -14.81
CA PHE A 274 15.90 5.13 -14.76
C PHE A 274 15.47 4.60 -16.13
N GLU A 275 15.50 5.46 -17.15
CA GLU A 275 15.17 5.09 -18.53
C GLU A 275 16.15 4.07 -19.10
N THR A 276 17.45 4.24 -18.81
CA THR A 276 18.50 3.29 -19.23
C THR A 276 18.27 1.91 -18.61
N VAL A 277 18.11 1.84 -17.29
CA VAL A 277 17.90 0.57 -16.56
C VAL A 277 16.60 -0.11 -17.02
N THR A 278 15.53 0.66 -17.21
CA THR A 278 14.25 0.12 -17.68
C THR A 278 14.35 -0.41 -19.12
N SER A 279 15.07 0.29 -20.00
CA SER A 279 15.32 -0.13 -21.37
C SER A 279 16.12 -1.43 -21.43
N ASP A 280 17.14 -1.59 -20.57
CA ASP A 280 17.89 -2.84 -20.43
C ASP A 280 16.97 -4.00 -20.01
N GLY A 281 16.04 -3.75 -19.09
CA GLY A 281 15.03 -4.72 -18.69
C GLY A 281 14.12 -5.13 -19.86
N ILE A 282 13.67 -4.15 -20.66
CA ILE A 282 12.81 -4.39 -21.82
C ILE A 282 13.55 -5.25 -22.85
N ASN A 283 14.81 -4.92 -23.12
CA ASN A 283 15.66 -5.65 -24.05
C ASN A 283 15.90 -7.09 -23.56
N ALA A 284 16.14 -7.30 -22.27
CA ALA A 284 16.25 -8.63 -21.68
C ALA A 284 14.95 -9.45 -21.84
N ALA A 285 13.78 -8.84 -21.58
CA ALA A 285 12.51 -9.52 -21.75
C ALA A 285 12.22 -9.89 -23.22
N LYS A 286 12.57 -9.02 -24.18
CA LYS A 286 12.44 -9.30 -25.61
C LYS A 286 13.39 -10.41 -26.06
N LYS A 287 14.65 -10.36 -25.62
CA LYS A 287 15.63 -11.42 -25.86
C LYS A 287 15.14 -12.77 -25.31
N ALA A 288 14.53 -12.80 -24.13
CA ALA A 288 13.90 -13.99 -23.57
C ALA A 288 12.77 -14.55 -24.47
N GLN A 289 11.96 -13.69 -25.09
CA GLN A 289 10.95 -14.11 -26.08
C GLN A 289 11.61 -14.73 -27.31
N GLU A 290 12.64 -14.09 -27.87
CA GLU A 290 13.36 -14.58 -29.04
C GLU A 290 14.04 -15.92 -28.77
N ASP A 291 14.73 -16.05 -27.64
CA ASP A 291 15.44 -17.25 -27.22
C ASP A 291 14.50 -18.41 -26.86
N SER A 292 13.21 -18.14 -26.60
CA SER A 292 12.19 -19.21 -26.48
C SER A 292 11.91 -19.90 -27.82
N GLY A 293 12.25 -19.24 -28.93
CA GLY A 293 11.99 -19.67 -30.29
C GLY A 293 10.50 -19.79 -30.64
N MET A 294 9.61 -19.25 -29.82
CA MET A 294 8.19 -19.09 -30.14
C MET A 294 7.99 -17.81 -30.98
N PRO A 295 6.95 -17.76 -31.83
CA PRO A 295 6.59 -16.53 -32.53
C PRO A 295 6.34 -15.42 -31.50
N VAL A 296 6.90 -14.23 -31.73
CA VAL A 296 6.65 -13.06 -30.87
C VAL A 296 5.15 -12.85 -30.76
N ALA A 297 4.64 -12.91 -29.53
CA ALA A 297 3.23 -12.74 -29.25
C ALA A 297 2.84 -11.31 -29.61
N LYS A 298 2.07 -11.12 -30.70
CA LYS A 298 1.45 -9.83 -30.98
C LYS A 298 0.43 -9.50 -29.87
N PRO A 299 0.26 -8.23 -29.49
CA PRO A 299 -0.79 -7.83 -28.56
C PRO A 299 -2.12 -8.43 -29.00
N SER A 300 -2.82 -9.13 -28.11
CA SER A 300 -4.15 -9.64 -28.42
C SER A 300 -5.10 -8.45 -28.55
N THR A 301 -5.40 -8.03 -29.77
CA THR A 301 -6.58 -7.20 -30.03
C THR A 301 -7.79 -7.96 -29.45
N PRO A 302 -8.64 -7.34 -28.62
CA PRO A 302 -9.85 -8.00 -28.14
C PRO A 302 -10.60 -8.52 -29.36
N GLY A 303 -10.65 -9.84 -29.53
CA GLY A 303 -11.36 -10.44 -30.66
C GLY A 303 -12.82 -10.00 -30.61
N PHE A 304 -13.49 -9.94 -31.76
CA PHE A 304 -14.90 -9.59 -31.85
C PHE A 304 -15.79 -10.33 -30.82
N GLY A 305 -15.39 -11.51 -30.36
CA GLY A 305 -16.05 -12.24 -29.27
C GLY A 305 -16.22 -11.47 -27.95
N ALA A 306 -15.27 -10.63 -27.55
CA ALA A 306 -15.42 -9.80 -26.35
C ALA A 306 -16.45 -8.67 -26.56
N ILE A 307 -16.50 -8.10 -27.77
CA ILE A 307 -17.51 -7.10 -28.16
C ILE A 307 -18.90 -7.76 -28.20
N PHE A 308 -19.01 -8.95 -28.79
CA PHE A 308 -20.27 -9.70 -28.82
C PHE A 308 -20.73 -10.16 -27.44
N ALA A 309 -19.83 -10.50 -26.52
CA ALA A 309 -20.18 -10.84 -25.15
C ALA A 309 -20.76 -9.62 -24.40
N ILE A 310 -20.17 -8.44 -24.56
CA ILE A 310 -20.68 -7.19 -23.99
C ILE A 310 -22.04 -6.83 -24.59
N MET A 311 -22.20 -6.95 -25.91
CA MET A 311 -23.50 -6.72 -26.57
C MET A 311 -24.56 -7.72 -26.13
N GLY A 312 -24.19 -8.99 -25.92
CA GLY A 312 -25.09 -10.02 -25.41
C GLY A 312 -25.56 -9.74 -23.98
N ILE A 313 -24.64 -9.35 -23.09
CA ILE A 313 -24.98 -8.95 -21.71
C ILE A 313 -25.89 -7.73 -21.71
N PHE A 314 -25.63 -6.74 -22.57
CA PHE A 314 -26.45 -5.54 -22.70
C PHE A 314 -27.86 -5.85 -23.24
N ALA A 315 -27.97 -6.73 -24.23
CA ALA A 315 -29.26 -7.19 -24.76
C ALA A 315 -30.09 -7.94 -23.71
N ILE A 316 -29.45 -8.82 -22.91
CA ILE A 316 -30.11 -9.52 -21.81
C ILE A 316 -30.60 -8.53 -20.75
N PHE A 317 -29.78 -7.54 -20.39
CA PHE A 317 -30.16 -6.49 -19.44
C PHE A 317 -31.39 -5.69 -19.91
N LEU A 318 -31.44 -5.31 -21.20
CA LEU A 318 -32.58 -4.61 -21.78
C LEU A 318 -33.86 -5.46 -21.79
N LEU A 319 -33.74 -6.76 -22.11
CA LEU A 319 -34.87 -7.68 -22.10
C LEU A 319 -35.41 -7.95 -20.69
N LEU A 320 -34.53 -8.04 -19.69
CA LEU A 320 -34.93 -8.18 -18.28
C LEU A 320 -35.60 -6.89 -17.77
N ARG A 321 -35.10 -5.71 -18.15
CA ARG A 321 -35.71 -4.43 -17.81
C ARG A 321 -37.10 -4.27 -18.43
N GLN A 322 -37.33 -4.73 -19.67
CA GLN A 322 -38.64 -4.69 -20.30
C GLN A 322 -39.65 -5.66 -19.67
N ARG A 323 -39.18 -6.78 -19.09
CA ARG A 323 -40.04 -7.77 -18.42
C ARG A 323 -40.42 -7.41 -16.98
N GLY A 324 -39.68 -6.52 -16.31
CA GLY A 324 -39.97 -6.04 -14.96
C GLY A 324 -40.92 -4.83 -14.87
N VAL A 325 -41.50 -4.38 -16.00
CA VAL A 325 -42.40 -3.21 -16.08
C VAL A 325 -43.85 -3.66 -16.39
N LYS A 326 -44.28 -4.81 -15.86
CA LYS A 326 -45.68 -5.25 -15.87
C LYS A 326 -46.22 -5.39 -14.46
#